data_AF-A0A1V2GXA3-F1
#
_entry.id   AF-A0A1V2GXA3-F1
#
_cell.length_a   1.000
_cell.length_b   1.000
_cell.length_c   1.000
_cell.angle_alpha   90.00
_cell.angle_beta   90.00
_cell.angle_gamma   90.00
#
_symmetry.space_group_name_H-M   'P 1'
#
loop_
_entity.id
_entity.type
_entity.pdbx_description
1 polymer ?
#
loop_
_entity_poly.entity_id
_entity_poly.type
_entity_poly.pdbx_seq_one_letter_code
_entity_poly.pdbx_strand_id
1 'polypeptide(L)'
;MAIDTTDMPVLLQMRPVHMAGSGGTSTFHGTRMVESESALVQEIRHQITAGAGFREPLLMFAASRRRTVGLLKAGADFPLHKISLFANVCLVLPGADGPVAWGQLPQLLRWAHRVVLYDRKPDPEHYRQFAEITGRVSKLLLIETTPRHRADWLAAAAGHTAEPVNELGPLPAQLIAAAVPAIA
;
A
#
# COMPACT_ATOMS: atom_id res chain seq x y z
N MET A 1 -19.24 -11.48 23.83
CA MET A 1 -19.10 -10.21 23.09
C MET A 1 -18.02 -10.45 22.04
N ALA A 2 -18.41 -10.65 20.78
CA ALA A 2 -17.45 -10.87 19.71
C ALA A 2 -16.71 -9.55 19.45
N ILE A 3 -15.38 -9.58 19.42
CA ILE A 3 -14.60 -8.44 18.95
C ILE A 3 -14.91 -8.30 17.46
N ASP A 4 -15.63 -7.24 17.12
CA ASP A 4 -15.87 -6.83 15.74
C ASP A 4 -14.50 -6.49 15.13
N THR A 5 -14.04 -7.29 14.17
CA THR A 5 -12.71 -7.17 13.55
C THR A 5 -12.71 -6.21 12.36
N THR A 6 -13.80 -5.48 12.16
CA THR A 6 -14.12 -4.79 10.90
C THR A 6 -13.46 -3.41 10.76
N ASP A 7 -12.74 -2.89 11.75
CA ASP A 7 -12.16 -1.52 11.72
C ASP A 7 -10.62 -1.44 11.73
N MET A 8 -9.94 -2.58 11.55
CA MET A 8 -8.49 -2.66 11.67
C MET A 8 -7.74 -2.49 10.31
N PRO A 9 -6.64 -1.70 10.20
CA PRO A 9 -5.73 -1.75 9.04
C PRO A 9 -5.16 -3.17 8.84
N VAL A 10 -4.95 -3.60 7.60
CA VAL A 10 -4.47 -4.95 7.28
C VAL A 10 -3.09 -4.89 6.64
N LEU A 11 -2.08 -5.41 7.32
CA LEU A 11 -0.74 -5.62 6.79
C LEU A 11 -0.62 -7.02 6.20
N LEU A 12 -0.38 -7.12 4.90
CA LEU A 12 -0.16 -8.38 4.20
C LEU A 12 1.34 -8.57 4.01
N GLN A 13 1.91 -9.49 4.78
CA GLN A 13 3.32 -9.79 4.73
C GLN A 13 3.56 -11.22 4.26
N MET A 14 4.54 -11.37 3.39
CA MET A 14 5.16 -12.66 3.16
C MET A 14 6.58 -12.68 3.70
N ARG A 15 6.88 -13.61 4.61
CA ARG A 15 8.26 -13.98 4.97
C ARG A 15 8.62 -15.33 4.34
N PRO A 16 9.90 -15.57 3.98
CA PRO A 16 10.44 -16.92 3.99
C PRO A 16 10.31 -17.47 5.42
N VAL A 17 9.64 -18.62 5.58
CA VAL A 17 9.53 -19.30 6.87
C VAL A 17 10.91 -19.87 7.24
N HIS A 18 11.71 -19.09 7.97
CA HIS A 18 12.76 -19.61 8.84
C HIS A 18 12.46 -19.19 10.29
N MET A 19 11.24 -19.48 10.73
CA MET A 19 10.91 -19.60 12.14
C MET A 19 9.92 -20.75 12.26
N ALA A 20 10.32 -21.81 12.96
CA ALA A 20 9.40 -22.83 13.41
C ALA A 20 8.43 -22.19 14.42
N GLY A 21 7.28 -21.73 13.94
CA GLY A 21 6.26 -21.09 14.76
C GLY A 21 4.97 -20.92 13.94
N SER A 22 3.86 -21.40 14.50
CA SER A 22 2.51 -21.48 13.93
C SER A 22 2.13 -20.36 12.95
N GLY A 23 1.80 -20.73 11.70
CA GLY A 23 1.26 -19.81 10.70
C GLY A 23 -0.09 -19.26 11.14
N GLY A 24 -0.14 -17.95 11.41
CA GLY A 24 -1.32 -17.28 11.95
C GLY A 24 -1.48 -15.87 11.42
N THR A 25 -2.64 -15.29 11.72
CA THR A 25 -2.85 -13.84 11.66
C THR A 25 -2.48 -13.28 13.03
N SER A 26 -1.66 -12.22 13.09
CA SER A 26 -1.37 -11.53 14.34
C SER A 26 -2.00 -10.13 14.34
N THR A 27 -2.58 -9.71 15.45
CA THR A 27 -3.16 -8.37 15.60
C THR A 27 -2.26 -7.52 16.48
N PHE A 28 -1.87 -6.33 16.02
CA PHE A 28 -1.01 -5.42 16.77
C PHE A 28 -1.51 -3.98 16.63
N HIS A 29 -1.92 -3.35 17.74
CA HIS A 29 -2.49 -1.98 17.76
C HIS A 29 -3.57 -1.76 16.71
N GLY A 30 -4.52 -2.69 16.62
CA GLY A 30 -5.55 -2.61 15.59
C GLY A 30 -5.06 -2.92 14.18
N THR A 31 -3.79 -3.29 13.94
CA THR A 31 -3.30 -3.73 12.63
C THR A 31 -3.29 -5.25 12.54
N ARG A 32 -4.05 -5.81 11.60
CA ARG A 32 -4.07 -7.23 11.28
C ARG A 32 -2.91 -7.56 10.36
N MET A 33 -1.91 -8.29 10.84
CA MET A 33 -0.82 -8.80 10.03
C MET A 33 -1.11 -10.24 9.57
N VAL A 34 -1.04 -10.46 8.26
CA VAL A 34 -1.14 -11.78 7.63
C VAL A 34 0.26 -12.25 7.32
N GLU A 35 0.69 -13.37 7.92
CA GLU A 35 2.06 -13.88 7.81
C GLU A 35 2.16 -15.24 7.08
N SER A 36 1.03 -15.81 6.67
CA SER A 36 0.97 -17.09 5.94
C SER A 36 0.33 -16.95 4.57
N GLU A 37 0.76 -17.80 3.63
CA GLU A 37 0.19 -17.87 2.28
C GLU A 37 -1.31 -18.21 2.32
N SER A 38 -1.73 -19.12 3.21
CA SER A 38 -3.12 -19.50 3.38
C SER A 38 -4.00 -18.34 3.85
N ALA A 39 -3.52 -17.54 4.80
CA ALA A 39 -4.24 -16.37 5.29
C ALA A 39 -4.24 -15.23 4.25
N LEU A 40 -3.21 -15.13 3.40
CA LEU A 40 -3.19 -14.18 2.28
C LEU A 40 -4.24 -14.56 1.22
N VAL A 41 -4.33 -15.83 0.85
CA VAL A 41 -5.38 -16.31 -0.08
C VAL A 41 -6.77 -16.06 0.49
N GLN A 42 -6.96 -16.25 1.79
CA GLN A 42 -8.23 -15.91 2.46
C GLN A 42 -8.53 -14.41 2.40
N GLU A 43 -7.54 -13.54 2.63
CA GLU A 43 -7.75 -12.10 2.51
C GLU A 43 -8.05 -11.69 1.06
N ILE A 44 -7.34 -12.25 0.07
CA ILE A 44 -7.64 -11.97 -1.35
C ILE A 44 -9.08 -12.35 -1.67
N ARG A 45 -9.53 -13.54 -1.24
CA ARG A 45 -10.93 -13.97 -1.39
C ARG A 45 -11.88 -13.00 -0.69
N HIS A 46 -11.56 -12.55 0.52
CA HIS A 46 -12.34 -11.58 1.26
C HIS A 46 -12.48 -10.25 0.49
N GLN A 47 -11.38 -9.70 -0.02
CA GLN A 47 -11.36 -8.48 -0.83
C GLN A 47 -12.20 -8.64 -2.11
N ILE A 48 -12.12 -9.79 -2.79
CA ILE A 48 -12.96 -10.09 -3.96
C ILE A 48 -14.44 -10.08 -3.58
N THR A 49 -14.82 -10.78 -2.51
CA THR A 49 -16.22 -10.81 -2.05
C THR A 49 -16.73 -9.45 -1.57
N ALA A 50 -15.85 -8.58 -1.08
CA ALA A 50 -16.16 -7.23 -0.63
C ALA A 50 -16.20 -6.19 -1.78
N GLY A 51 -16.03 -6.61 -3.04
CA GLY A 51 -16.03 -5.71 -4.21
C GLY A 51 -14.72 -4.97 -4.43
N ALA A 52 -13.65 -5.30 -3.68
CA ALA A 52 -12.30 -4.75 -3.81
C ALA A 52 -11.34 -5.68 -4.59
N GLY A 53 -11.89 -6.61 -5.39
CA GLY A 53 -11.14 -7.58 -6.17
C GLY A 53 -10.17 -6.99 -7.20
N PHE A 54 -10.34 -5.72 -7.57
CA PHE A 54 -9.41 -5.00 -8.45
C PHE A 54 -7.98 -4.91 -7.90
N ARG A 55 -7.77 -5.06 -6.58
CA ARG A 55 -6.42 -5.07 -5.97
C ARG A 55 -5.73 -6.42 -6.10
N GLU A 56 -6.42 -7.47 -6.53
CA GLU A 56 -5.90 -8.84 -6.63
C GLU A 56 -4.52 -8.91 -7.30
N PRO A 57 -4.23 -8.23 -8.43
CA PRO A 57 -2.91 -8.29 -9.05
C PRO A 57 -1.77 -7.83 -8.13
N LEU A 58 -2.00 -6.78 -7.34
CA LEU A 58 -1.01 -6.27 -6.37
C LEU A 58 -0.81 -7.26 -5.22
N LEU A 59 -1.89 -7.89 -4.74
CA LEU A 59 -1.84 -8.88 -3.67
C LEU A 59 -1.16 -10.18 -4.12
N MET A 60 -1.44 -10.64 -5.35
CA MET A 60 -0.79 -11.80 -5.96
C MET A 60 0.69 -11.53 -6.28
N PHE A 61 1.05 -10.30 -6.61
CA PHE A 61 2.44 -9.92 -6.74
C PHE A 61 3.17 -9.97 -5.40
N ALA A 62 2.55 -9.47 -4.33
CA ALA A 62 3.08 -9.60 -2.99
C ALA A 62 3.29 -11.08 -2.62
N ALA A 63 2.31 -11.91 -2.97
CA ALA A 63 2.30 -13.37 -2.81
C ALA A 63 3.47 -14.07 -3.54
N SER A 64 3.75 -13.68 -4.78
CA SER A 64 4.75 -14.37 -5.61
C SER A 64 6.19 -13.90 -5.37
N ARG A 65 6.37 -12.63 -5.00
CA ARG A 65 7.69 -11.99 -4.88
C ARG A 65 8.17 -11.78 -3.45
N ARG A 66 7.44 -12.33 -2.47
CA ARG A 66 7.71 -12.15 -1.03
C ARG A 66 7.85 -10.67 -0.66
N ARG A 67 6.92 -9.85 -1.17
CA ARG A 67 6.85 -8.41 -0.88
C ARG A 67 5.82 -8.14 0.20
N THR A 68 5.90 -6.97 0.81
CA THR A 68 4.94 -6.54 1.83
C THR A 68 3.96 -5.54 1.22
N VAL A 69 2.67 -5.79 1.38
CA VAL A 69 1.62 -4.84 1.00
C VAL A 69 0.78 -4.52 2.24
N GLY A 70 0.64 -3.25 2.60
CA GLY A 70 -0.28 -2.82 3.65
C GLY A 70 -1.51 -2.20 3.03
N LEU A 71 -2.70 -2.66 3.41
CA LEU A 71 -3.98 -2.04 3.11
C LEU A 71 -4.44 -1.28 4.36
N LEU A 72 -4.35 0.05 4.34
CA LEU A 72 -4.75 0.87 5.47
C LEU A 72 -6.25 1.21 5.38
N LYS A 73 -6.85 1.56 6.51
CA LYS A 73 -8.18 2.15 6.59
C LYS A 73 -8.07 3.63 6.91
N ALA A 74 -9.04 4.43 6.49
CA ALA A 74 -9.08 5.84 6.81
C ALA A 74 -8.99 6.05 8.34
N GLY A 75 -8.15 6.99 8.77
CA GLY A 75 -7.93 7.28 10.20
C GLY A 75 -7.14 6.22 10.97
N ALA A 76 -6.71 5.13 10.33
CA ALA A 76 -5.93 4.10 11.01
C ALA A 76 -4.48 4.52 11.23
N ASP A 77 -4.03 4.41 12.47
CA ASP A 77 -2.62 4.50 12.82
C ASP A 77 -1.87 3.25 12.35
N PHE A 78 -0.67 3.46 11.81
CA PHE A 78 0.14 2.40 11.23
C PHE A 78 1.55 2.36 11.85
N PRO A 79 2.03 1.22 12.37
CA PRO A 79 3.30 1.14 13.09
C PRO A 79 4.51 1.16 12.13
N LEU A 80 4.87 2.34 11.63
CA LEU A 80 5.95 2.56 10.64
C LEU A 80 7.31 1.98 11.06
N HIS A 81 7.61 1.95 12.36
CA HIS A 81 8.86 1.41 12.89
C HIS A 81 9.04 -0.10 12.59
N LYS A 82 7.95 -0.88 12.55
CA LYS A 82 8.02 -2.31 12.20
C LYS A 82 8.20 -2.52 10.70
N ILE A 83 7.50 -1.70 9.92
CA ILE A 83 7.47 -1.82 8.45
C ILE A 83 8.79 -1.35 7.84
N SER A 84 9.46 -0.40 8.48
CA SER A 84 10.75 0.12 8.03
C SER A 84 11.85 -0.96 8.01
N LEU A 85 11.63 -2.11 8.66
CA LEU A 85 12.50 -3.27 8.60
C LEU A 85 12.36 -4.07 7.28
N PHE A 86 11.30 -3.81 6.51
CA PHE A 86 11.07 -4.46 5.23
C PHE A 86 11.64 -3.61 4.10
N ALA A 87 12.45 -4.26 3.25
CA ALA A 87 13.14 -3.58 2.17
C ALA A 87 12.21 -3.13 1.02
N ASN A 88 11.05 -3.77 0.84
CA ASN A 88 10.14 -3.52 -0.29
C ASN A 88 8.68 -3.60 0.16
N VAL A 89 8.07 -2.43 0.37
CA VAL A 89 6.73 -2.27 0.93
C VAL A 89 5.90 -1.37 0.04
N CYS A 90 4.67 -1.78 -0.25
CA CYS A 90 3.63 -0.90 -0.80
C CYS A 90 2.54 -0.69 0.24
N LEU A 91 2.27 0.55 0.63
CA LEU A 91 1.12 0.90 1.47
C LEU A 91 0.03 1.51 0.60
N VAL A 92 -1.19 1.00 0.74
CA VAL A 92 -2.37 1.43 0.02
C VAL A 92 -3.28 2.18 0.99
N LEU A 93 -3.52 3.46 0.72
CA LEU A 93 -4.33 4.35 1.55
C LEU A 93 -5.64 4.68 0.83
N PRO A 94 -6.81 4.44 1.45
CA PRO A 94 -8.07 4.99 0.98
C PRO A 94 -8.08 6.50 1.25
N GLY A 95 -7.97 7.28 0.17
CA GLY A 95 -7.92 8.74 0.19
C GLY A 95 -9.24 9.43 -0.12
N ALA A 96 -10.37 8.72 -0.02
CA ALA A 96 -11.70 9.25 -0.30
C ALA A 96 -12.10 10.40 0.65
N ASP A 97 -11.61 10.37 1.90
CA ASP A 97 -11.89 11.40 2.93
C ASP A 97 -10.87 12.55 2.94
N GLY A 98 -9.95 12.56 1.98
CA GLY A 98 -8.91 13.58 1.88
C GLY A 98 -7.76 13.41 2.87
N PRO A 99 -6.70 14.25 2.76
CA PRO A 99 -5.49 14.12 3.58
C PRO A 99 -5.70 14.43 5.06
N VAL A 100 -6.68 15.27 5.40
CA VAL A 100 -6.96 15.69 6.78
C VAL A 100 -7.46 14.55 7.68
N ALA A 101 -8.02 13.49 7.08
CA ALA A 101 -8.46 12.29 7.80
C ALA A 101 -7.28 11.41 8.28
N TRP A 102 -6.05 11.74 7.89
CA TRP A 102 -4.87 10.93 8.13
C TRP A 102 -3.88 11.65 9.05
N GLY A 103 -4.04 11.48 10.36
CA GLY A 103 -3.15 12.08 11.37
C GLY A 103 -1.67 11.68 11.19
N GLN A 104 -1.39 10.50 10.63
CA GLN A 104 -0.03 10.02 10.34
C GLN A 104 0.47 10.35 8.93
N LEU A 105 -0.26 11.15 8.14
CA LEU A 105 0.12 11.42 6.76
C LEU A 105 1.54 12.00 6.62
N PRO A 106 1.98 12.99 7.42
CA PRO A 106 3.34 13.52 7.33
C PRO A 106 4.43 12.46 7.58
N GLN A 107 4.17 11.48 8.45
CA GLN A 107 5.08 10.38 8.74
C GLN A 107 5.11 9.38 7.58
N LEU A 108 3.94 9.06 7.00
CA LEU A 108 3.82 8.16 5.84
C LEU A 108 4.49 8.74 4.60
N LEU A 109 4.33 10.04 4.35
CA LEU A 109 4.97 10.74 3.23
C LEU A 109 6.49 10.79 3.37
N ARG A 110 7.02 11.01 4.58
CA ARG A 110 8.47 10.94 4.85
C ARG A 110 9.03 9.52 4.78
N TRP A 111 8.22 8.53 5.14
CA TRP A 111 8.61 7.12 5.06
C TRP A 111 8.68 6.63 3.61
N ALA A 112 7.77 7.10 2.76
CA ALA A 112 7.69 6.71 1.37
C ALA A 112 8.88 7.24 0.56
N HIS A 113 9.45 6.38 -0.29
CA HIS A 113 10.42 6.84 -1.30
C HIS A 113 9.71 7.35 -2.55
N ARG A 114 8.51 6.81 -2.83
CA ARG A 114 7.65 7.25 -3.93
C ARG A 114 6.20 7.28 -3.47
N VAL A 115 5.50 8.33 -3.87
CA VAL A 115 4.06 8.49 -3.66
C VAL A 115 3.36 8.45 -5.01
N VAL A 116 2.31 7.66 -5.12
CA VAL A 116 1.45 7.55 -6.30
C VAL A 116 0.03 7.92 -5.91
N LEU A 117 -0.52 8.91 -6.61
CA LEU A 117 -1.91 9.31 -6.49
C LEU A 117 -2.73 8.63 -7.58
N TYR A 118 -3.74 7.88 -7.17
CA TYR A 118 -4.63 7.14 -8.06
C TYR A 118 -6.06 7.63 -7.88
N ASP A 119 -6.56 8.43 -8.83
CA ASP A 119 -7.87 9.08 -8.77
C ASP A 119 -8.91 8.48 -9.74
N ARG A 120 -8.57 7.35 -10.37
CA ARG A 120 -9.39 6.70 -11.41
C ARG A 120 -10.28 5.61 -10.86
N LYS A 121 -11.29 5.22 -11.65
CA LYS A 121 -12.12 4.05 -11.39
C LYS A 121 -11.21 2.84 -11.14
N PRO A 122 -11.44 2.03 -10.09
CA PRO A 122 -10.61 0.86 -9.83
C PRO A 122 -10.54 -0.09 -11.04
N ASP A 123 -9.32 -0.44 -11.46
CA ASP A 123 -9.05 -1.27 -12.63
C ASP A 123 -7.86 -2.20 -12.32
N PRO A 124 -8.04 -3.54 -12.43
CA PRO A 124 -6.97 -4.52 -12.23
C PRO A 124 -5.66 -4.21 -13.00
N GLU A 125 -5.73 -3.63 -14.19
CA GLU A 125 -4.53 -3.33 -14.98
C GLU A 125 -3.64 -2.30 -14.28
N HIS A 126 -4.24 -1.26 -13.68
CA HIS A 126 -3.48 -0.27 -12.92
C HIS A 126 -2.82 -0.90 -11.69
N TYR A 127 -3.49 -1.83 -11.00
CA TYR A 127 -2.89 -2.54 -9.85
C TYR A 127 -1.76 -3.49 -10.27
N ARG A 128 -1.79 -4.04 -11.49
CA ARG A 128 -0.64 -4.76 -12.06
C ARG A 128 0.55 -3.82 -12.27
N GLN A 129 0.32 -2.61 -12.75
CA GLN A 129 1.38 -1.60 -12.90
C GLN A 129 1.94 -1.17 -11.53
N PHE A 130 1.09 -0.97 -10.52
CA PHE A 130 1.55 -0.67 -9.15
C PHE A 130 2.36 -1.81 -8.55
N ALA A 131 2.01 -3.06 -8.87
CA ALA A 131 2.78 -4.22 -8.50
C ALA A 131 4.20 -4.18 -9.09
N GLU A 132 4.32 -3.88 -10.39
CA GLU A 132 5.63 -3.72 -11.04
C GLU A 132 6.46 -2.58 -10.42
N ILE A 133 5.84 -1.43 -10.13
CA ILE A 133 6.50 -0.30 -9.45
C ILE A 133 6.98 -0.73 -8.07
N THR A 134 6.16 -1.46 -7.30
CA THR A 134 6.54 -2.05 -6.00
C THR A 134 7.73 -3.00 -6.12
N GLY A 135 7.91 -3.63 -7.28
CA GLY A 135 9.09 -4.45 -7.57
C GLY A 135 10.39 -3.66 -7.66
N ARG A 136 10.30 -2.38 -8.08
CA ARG A 136 11.43 -1.49 -8.40
C ARG A 136 11.72 -0.47 -7.29
N VAL A 137 10.73 -0.17 -6.44
CA VAL A 137 10.83 0.84 -5.38
C VAL A 137 10.68 0.20 -4.01
N SER A 138 11.58 0.55 -3.09
CA SER A 138 11.62 -0.03 -1.74
C SER A 138 10.45 0.37 -0.84
N LYS A 139 9.91 1.58 -1.00
CA LYS A 139 8.80 2.09 -0.18
C LYS A 139 7.86 2.91 -1.04
N LEU A 140 6.77 2.28 -1.46
CA LEU A 140 5.70 2.88 -2.25
C LEU A 140 4.53 3.23 -1.34
N LEU A 141 4.02 4.45 -1.48
CA LEU A 141 2.75 4.88 -0.93
C LEU A 141 1.77 5.10 -2.08
N LEU A 142 0.80 4.20 -2.22
CA LEU A 142 -0.31 4.31 -3.15
C LEU A 142 -1.51 4.94 -2.42
N ILE A 143 -1.98 6.08 -2.90
CA ILE A 143 -3.13 6.79 -2.34
C ILE A 143 -4.27 6.71 -3.36
N GLU A 144 -5.30 5.94 -3.01
CA GLU A 144 -6.51 5.80 -3.82
C GLU A 144 -7.47 6.95 -3.49
N THR A 145 -7.50 7.98 -4.33
CA THR A 145 -8.28 9.19 -4.08
C THR A 145 -9.47 9.33 -5.03
N THR A 146 -10.23 10.40 -4.85
CA THR A 146 -11.29 10.82 -5.77
C THR A 146 -10.89 12.13 -6.44
N PRO A 147 -11.47 12.47 -7.61
CA PRO A 147 -11.23 13.77 -8.24
C PRO A 147 -11.46 14.96 -7.31
N ARG A 148 -12.40 14.82 -6.37
CA ARG A 148 -12.74 15.85 -5.37
C ARG A 148 -11.56 16.25 -4.49
N HIS A 149 -10.77 15.29 -4.02
CA HIS A 149 -9.68 15.53 -3.06
C HIS A 149 -8.29 15.51 -3.71
N ARG A 150 -8.21 15.31 -5.03
CA ARG A 150 -6.94 15.20 -5.75
C ARG A 150 -6.02 16.41 -5.52
N ALA A 151 -6.56 17.62 -5.57
CA ALA A 151 -5.79 18.84 -5.36
C ALA A 151 -5.21 18.91 -3.94
N ASP A 152 -6.02 18.56 -2.93
CA ASP A 152 -5.60 18.53 -1.53
C ASP A 152 -4.48 17.50 -1.30
N TRP A 153 -4.61 16.32 -1.92
CA TRP A 153 -3.60 15.28 -1.85
C TRP A 153 -2.30 15.66 -2.56
N LEU A 154 -2.39 16.32 -3.72
CA LEU A 154 -1.21 16.86 -4.42
C LEU A 154 -0.53 17.93 -3.56
N ALA A 155 -1.29 18.82 -2.94
CA ALA A 155 -0.75 19.85 -2.05
C ALA A 155 -0.11 19.24 -0.79
N ALA A 156 -0.75 18.24 -0.18
CA ALA A 156 -0.21 17.53 0.98
C ALA A 156 1.07 16.76 0.65
N ALA A 157 1.16 16.21 -0.57
CA ALA A 157 2.35 15.52 -1.05
C ALA A 157 3.40 16.47 -1.64
N ALA A 158 3.08 17.76 -1.83
CA ALA A 158 4.01 18.75 -2.35
C ALA A 158 5.15 18.97 -1.34
N GLY A 159 6.39 18.76 -1.79
CA GLY A 159 7.58 18.74 -0.92
C GLY A 159 8.07 17.33 -0.58
N HIS A 160 7.30 16.30 -0.94
CA HIS A 160 7.74 14.91 -1.01
C HIS A 160 7.86 14.50 -2.48
N THR A 161 8.67 13.50 -2.82
CA THR A 161 8.80 12.95 -4.19
C THR A 161 7.49 12.28 -4.62
N ALA A 162 6.49 13.08 -4.96
CA ALA A 162 5.19 12.68 -5.46
C ALA A 162 5.15 12.96 -6.97
N GLU A 163 5.20 11.90 -7.78
CA GLU A 163 4.98 12.02 -9.21
C GLU A 163 3.47 11.82 -9.49
N PRO A 164 2.78 12.80 -10.11
CA PRO A 164 1.39 12.62 -10.50
C PRO A 164 1.29 11.61 -11.65
N VAL A 165 0.66 10.47 -11.40
CA VAL A 165 0.42 9.44 -12.43
C VAL A 165 -0.87 9.79 -13.18
N ASN A 166 -0.82 10.79 -14.05
CA ASN A 166 -1.94 11.07 -14.97
C ASN A 166 -1.57 11.19 -16.45
N GLU A 167 -0.42 10.64 -16.85
CA GLU A 167 -0.04 10.44 -18.25
C GLU A 167 0.45 9.01 -18.52
N LEU A 168 -0.20 8.00 -17.93
CA LEU A 168 0.00 6.62 -18.38
C LEU A 168 -0.83 6.34 -19.63
N GLY A 169 -0.27 6.70 -20.78
CA GLY A 169 -0.45 5.92 -22.00
C GLY A 169 0.14 4.51 -21.83
N PRO A 170 0.25 3.67 -22.89
CA PRO A 170 1.03 2.44 -22.80
C PRO A 170 2.43 2.80 -22.30
N LEU A 171 2.82 2.30 -21.12
CA LEU A 171 4.07 2.63 -20.45
C LEU A 171 5.23 2.54 -21.46
N PRO A 172 5.80 3.69 -21.90
CA PRO A 172 6.94 3.65 -22.80
C PRO A 172 8.11 3.02 -22.05
N ALA A 173 9.04 2.41 -22.78
CA ALA A 173 10.28 1.83 -22.28
C ALA A 173 11.27 2.85 -21.63
N GLN A 174 10.77 3.94 -21.05
CA GLN A 174 11.55 5.04 -20.48
C GLN A 174 11.28 5.30 -18.99
N LEU A 175 10.64 4.38 -18.26
CA LEU A 175 10.63 4.44 -16.78
C LEU A 175 11.93 3.86 -16.18
N ILE A 176 13.06 4.46 -16.56
CA ILE A 176 14.37 4.40 -15.87
C ILE A 176 15.05 5.78 -15.98
N ALA A 177 15.53 6.27 -14.83
CA ALA A 177 16.25 7.54 -14.54
C ALA A 177 15.35 8.78 -14.34
N ALA A 178 15.46 9.57 -13.27
CA ALA A 178 16.66 9.90 -12.49
C ALA A 178 16.47 9.84 -10.96
N ALA A 179 17.53 9.37 -10.29
CA ALA A 179 17.84 9.70 -8.91
C ALA A 179 18.18 11.21 -8.77
N VAL A 180 18.23 11.72 -7.52
CA VAL A 180 19.16 12.74 -6.96
C VAL A 180 18.48 13.61 -5.87
N PRO A 181 19.12 13.96 -4.73
CA PRO A 181 19.96 13.16 -3.83
C PRO A 181 19.35 13.07 -2.41
N ALA A 182 19.98 12.27 -1.55
CA ALA A 182 19.78 12.35 -0.11
C ALA A 182 20.08 13.77 0.38
N ILE A 183 19.20 14.34 1.20
CA ILE A 183 19.52 15.53 2.00
C ILE A 183 20.41 15.06 3.15
N ALA A 184 21.61 15.63 3.19
CA ALA A 184 22.60 15.48 4.26
C ALA A 184 22.14 16.16 5.56
#